data_AF-A0A534JK49-F1
#
_entry.id   AF-A0A534JK49-F1
#
_cell.length_a   1.000
_cell.length_b   1.000
_cell.length_c   1.000
_cell.angle_alpha   90.00
_cell.angle_beta   90.00
_cell.angle_gamma   90.00
#
_symmetry.space_group_name_H-M   'P 1'
#
loop_
_entity.id
_entity.type
_entity.pdbx_description
1 polymer ?
#
loop_
_entity_poly.entity_id
_entity_poly.type
_entity_poly.pdbx_seq_one_letter_code
_entity_poly.pdbx_strand_id
1 'polypeptide(L)' 'MYMKVQREDVVRIPPERLGEDIDALARELTRSTLEGKVGEDKTLTLIASGIERVGEGRIVHGDGAV' A
#
# COMPACT_ATOMS: atom_id res chain seq x y z
N MET A 1 -18.81 10.90 -11.25
CA MET A 1 -19.15 9.47 -11.39
C MET A 1 -18.07 8.68 -10.68
N TYR A 2 -18.43 7.68 -9.88
CA TYR A 2 -17.48 6.85 -9.15
C TYR A 2 -17.34 5.49 -9.84
N MET A 3 -16.14 4.91 -9.78
CA MET A 3 -15.83 3.61 -10.35
C MET A 3 -14.96 2.83 -9.37
N LYS A 4 -15.16 1.52 -9.29
CA LYS A 4 -14.22 0.64 -8.60
C LYS A 4 -13.14 0.22 -9.60
N VAL A 5 -11.89 0.36 -9.18
CA VAL A 5 -10.72 -0.03 -9.98
C VAL A 5 -9.92 -1.06 -9.19
N GLN A 6 -9.48 -2.12 -9.85
CA GLN A 6 -8.51 -3.05 -9.30
C GLN A 6 -7.11 -2.63 -9.75
N ARG A 7 -6.18 -2.59 -8.81
CA ARG A 7 -4.79 -2.21 -9.05
C ARG A 7 -3.88 -2.99 -8.11
N GLU A 8 -2.72 -3.37 -8.61
CA GLU A 8 -1.60 -3.87 -7.81
C GLU A 8 -0.59 -2.75 -7.63
N ASP A 9 -0.05 -2.60 -6.42
CA ASP A 9 0.95 -1.59 -6.11
C ASP A 9 1.97 -2.11 -5.09
N VAL A 10 3.14 -1.47 -5.06
CA VAL A 10 4.23 -1.82 -4.15
C VAL A 10 4.16 -0.90 -2.93
N VAL A 11 4.03 -1.50 -1.75
CA VAL A 11 4.02 -0.77 -0.48
C VAL A 11 5.33 -1.03 0.24
N ARG A 12 6.04 0.04 0.59
CA ARG A 12 7.28 -0.03 1.37
C ARG A 12 6.97 -0.09 2.87
N ILE A 13 7.48 -1.11 3.53
CA ILE A 13 7.40 -1.28 4.99
C ILE A 13 8.74 -0.88 5.61
N PRO A 14 8.78 0.16 6.48
CA PRO A 14 10.01 0.55 7.18
C PRO A 14 10.54 -0.56 8.09
N PRO A 15 11.87 -0.70 8.23
CA PRO A 15 12.48 -1.75 9.04
C PRO A 15 12.05 -1.70 10.51
N GLU A 16 11.84 -0.52 11.08
CA GLU A 16 11.38 -0.37 12.48
C GLU A 16 10.00 -0.97 12.75
N ARG A 17 9.16 -1.15 11.72
CA ARG A 17 7.78 -1.65 11.84
C ARG A 17 7.64 -3.13 11.46
N LEU A 18 8.72 -3.82 11.09
CA LEU A 18 8.69 -5.23 10.68
C LEU A 18 8.28 -6.20 11.79
N GLY A 19 8.26 -5.76 13.06
CA GLY A 19 7.76 -6.55 14.19
C GLY A 19 6.24 -6.53 14.37
N GLU A 20 5.53 -5.69 13.63
CA GLU A 20 4.06 -5.60 13.66
C GLU A 20 3.42 -6.70 12.78
N ASP A 21 2.09 -6.82 12.84
CA ASP A 21 1.33 -7.61 11.87
C ASP A 21 1.45 -6.97 10.49
N ILE A 22 2.25 -7.61 9.63
CA ILE A 22 2.57 -7.16 8.27
C ILE A 22 1.32 -6.97 7.41
N ASP A 23 0.29 -7.80 7.59
CA ASP A 23 -0.94 -7.68 6.82
C ASP A 23 -1.78 -6.49 7.29
N ALA A 24 -1.85 -6.26 8.60
CA ALA A 24 -2.50 -5.07 9.14
C ALA A 24 -1.77 -3.79 8.70
N LEU A 25 -0.43 -3.82 8.78
CA LEU A 25 0.44 -2.73 8.41
C LEU A 25 0.36 -2.39 6.91
N ALA A 26 0.38 -3.40 6.04
CA ALA A 26 0.24 -3.20 4.61
C ALA A 26 -1.10 -2.52 4.27
N ARG A 27 -2.20 -2.91 4.93
CA ARG A 27 -3.52 -2.28 4.74
C ARG A 27 -3.53 -0.83 5.20
N GLU A 28 -2.94 -0.55 6.36
CA GLU A 28 -2.81 0.82 6.90
C GLU A 28 -2.03 1.73 5.93
N LEU A 29 -0.84 1.29 5.53
CA LEU A 29 0.04 2.05 4.64
C LEU A 29 -0.58 2.26 3.27
N THR A 30 -1.27 1.25 2.72
CA THR A 30 -1.99 1.37 1.45
C THR A 30 -3.07 2.44 1.51
N ARG A 31 -3.90 2.44 2.58
CA ARG A 31 -4.95 3.45 2.76
C ARG A 31 -4.37 4.84 2.89
N SER A 32 -3.37 5.01 3.76
CA SER A 32 -2.68 6.29 3.96
C SER A 32 -2.03 6.82 2.68
N THR A 33 -1.54 5.91 1.83
CA THR A 33 -0.87 6.28 0.58
C THR A 33 -1.85 6.66 -0.52
N LEU A 34 -3.01 5.99 -0.62
CA LEU A 34 -3.93 6.15 -1.73
C LEU A 34 -5.10 7.08 -1.40
N GLU A 35 -5.76 6.90 -0.25
CA GLU A 35 -6.98 7.62 0.09
C GLU A 35 -6.74 9.14 0.19
N GLY A 36 -7.62 9.92 -0.43
CA GLY A 36 -7.52 11.37 -0.47
C GLY A 36 -6.44 11.92 -1.42
N LYS A 37 -5.70 11.06 -2.14
CA LYS A 37 -4.69 11.50 -3.11
C LYS A 37 -5.22 11.48 -4.54
N VAL A 38 -4.75 12.44 -5.32
CA VAL A 38 -5.00 12.51 -6.76
C VAL A 38 -3.86 11.77 -7.47
N GLY A 39 -4.21 10.74 -8.23
CA GLY A 39 -3.28 9.96 -9.03
C GLY A 39 -2.82 10.70 -10.29
N GLU A 40 -1.82 10.13 -10.97
CA GLU A 40 -1.27 10.67 -12.24
C GLU A 40 -2.33 10.76 -13.36
N ASP A 41 -3.33 9.88 -13.31
CA ASP A 41 -4.49 9.84 -14.20
C ASP A 41 -5.56 10.91 -13.86
N LYS A 42 -5.26 11.82 -12.93
CA LYS A 42 -6.16 12.86 -12.42
C LYS A 42 -7.43 12.29 -11.75
N THR A 43 -7.38 11.05 -11.28
CA THR A 43 -8.46 10.47 -10.47
C THR A 43 -8.20 10.68 -8.99
N LEU A 44 -9.26 10.91 -8.21
CA LEU A 44 -9.19 11.00 -6.75
C LEU A 44 -9.56 9.65 -6.16
N THR A 45 -8.66 9.06 -5.38
CA THR A 45 -8.99 7.84 -4.63
C THR A 45 -9.77 8.21 -3.37
N LEU A 46 -10.98 7.65 -3.24
CA LEU A 46 -11.82 7.90 -2.07
C LEU A 46 -11.61 6.87 -0.97
N ILE A 47 -11.67 5.58 -1.33
CA ILE A 47 -11.59 4.46 -0.39
C ILE A 47 -10.79 3.34 -1.05
N ALA A 48 -9.81 2.81 -0.34
CA ALA A 48 -9.15 1.55 -0.68
C ALA A 48 -9.82 0.40 0.10
N SER A 49 -10.31 -0.61 -0.60
CA SER A 49 -11.03 -1.74 0.00
C SER A 49 -10.61 -3.06 -0.63
N GLY A 50 -10.71 -4.17 0.11
CA GLY A 50 -10.26 -5.48 -0.37
C GLY A 50 -8.74 -5.56 -0.55
N ILE A 51 -7.98 -4.96 0.37
CA ILE A 51 -6.53 -4.93 0.30
C ILE A 51 -5.98 -6.28 0.75
N GLU A 52 -5.35 -6.98 -0.19
CA GLU A 52 -4.71 -8.28 0.00
C GLU A 52 -3.25 -8.19 -0.44
N ARG A 53 -2.38 -8.89 0.29
CA ARG A 53 -0.96 -8.95 -0.05
C ARG A 53 -0.78 -9.94 -1.20
N VAL A 54 -0.06 -9.52 -2.23
CA VAL A 54 0.29 -10.38 -3.37
C VAL A 54 1.76 -10.77 -3.26
N GLY A 55 2.02 -12.05 -3.00
CA GLY A 55 3.37 -12.61 -2.95
C GLY A 55 4.22 -12.22 -1.74
N GLU A 56 5.50 -12.59 -1.81
CA GLU A 56 6.48 -12.30 -0.77
C GLU A 56 7.13 -10.93 -0.96
N GLY A 57 7.48 -10.27 0.15
CA GLY A 57 8.19 -9.00 0.13
C GLY A 57 9.67 -9.20 -0.16
N ARG A 58 10.33 -8.14 -0.65
CA ARG A 58 11.78 -8.20 -0.91
C ARG A 58 12.48 -7.13 -0.11
N ILE A 59 13.48 -7.56 0.67
CA ILE A 59 14.33 -6.63 1.41
C ILE A 59 15.10 -5.74 0.41
N VAL A 60 14.98 -4.43 0.59
CA VAL A 60 15.77 -3.43 -0.12
C VAL A 60 17.14 -3.33 0.55
N HIS A 61 18.17 -3.85 -0.12
CA HIS A 61 19.54 -3.82 0.39
C HIS A 61 20.01 -2.37 0.61
N GLY A 62 20.57 -2.09 1.79
CA GLY A 62 21.03 -0.76 2.20
C GLY A 62 19.97 0.11 2.91
N ASP A 63 18.68 -0.22 2.77
CA ASP A 63 17.56 0.43 3.49
C ASP A 63 16.99 -0.47 4.59
N GLY A 64 16.94 -1.79 4.35
CA GLY A 64 16.37 -2.77 5.27
C GLY A 64 14.84 -2.81 5.26
N ALA A 65 14.20 -1.95 4.47
CA ALA A 65 12.76 -1.97 4.23
C ALA A 65 12.35 -3.20 3.39
N VAL A 66 11.07 -3.59 3.49
CA VAL A 66 10.45 -4.74 2.78
C VAL A 66 9.32 -4.28 1.90
#